data_AF-A0A6J7G715-F1
#
_entry.id   AF-A0A6J7G715-F1
#
_cell.length_a   1.000
_cell.length_b   1.000
_cell.length_c   1.000
_cell.angle_alpha   90.00
_cell.angle_beta   90.00
_cell.angle_gamma   90.00
#
_symmetry.space_group_name_H-M   'P 1'
#
loop_
_entity.id
_entity.type
_entity.pdbx_description
1 polymer ?
#
loop_
_entity_poly.entity_id
_entity_poly.type
_entity_poly.pdbx_seq_one_letter_code
_entity_poly.pdbx_strand_id
1 'polypeptide(L)'
;MLNLVNASDDSAIATVVQWNSHPESTLGWNPPDVPNLETICAEKGWDGESCSADGRYFTADYPGVLRERLQAAGFGDVLYLNGAVGSQIGPGDADVWEVTDVHPIGNGWTAPEGAGPVEGCSDLRCRNFARTSAIGEQLTQAVLQLVAQAKVIDIDRVKFSTEEFFTRLTNIGFRLLIGDGDLAWKSPTLYTCEPNQPPSDETCQSDNDALEVDPVLTPLTDSEIRVGDMLKTRVSFLDLGVVGFMFMPGELPPELVVGLPKDFDTNTEKYYLEGAGLHAEGVEYDFPGYLTSLVQRDVLFTVGLGTEELGYWVPVSEYRLKCLEIALPGGSTCADLYARGMIEHADSAGGLTCKKITDDPSALEAYDSADAAAVAAICRYGQALGRELGEPEGHYEETNAAGWDLVDDLWNAATKLFGNTGSGRINPDNSGETIQYPPN
;
A
#
# COMPACT_ATOMS: atom_id res chain seq x y z
N MET A 1 10.27 15.44 -10.13
CA MET A 1 11.74 15.27 -10.11
C MET A 1 12.39 16.57 -9.66
N LEU A 2 13.48 16.50 -8.88
CA LEU A 2 14.31 17.62 -8.45
C LEU A 2 15.79 17.30 -8.72
N ASN A 3 16.52 18.16 -9.44
CA ASN A 3 17.98 18.01 -9.62
C ASN A 3 18.72 19.04 -8.77
N LEU A 4 19.56 18.56 -7.87
CA LEU A 4 20.35 19.37 -6.94
C LEU A 4 21.77 19.52 -7.49
N VAL A 5 22.23 20.76 -7.60
CA VAL A 5 23.58 21.11 -8.05
C VAL A 5 24.27 22.00 -7.02
N ASN A 6 25.58 21.98 -7.01
CA ASN A 6 26.38 22.86 -6.17
C ASN A 6 26.32 24.29 -6.71
N ALA A 7 25.85 25.23 -5.89
CA ALA A 7 25.70 26.64 -6.29
C ALA A 7 27.01 27.34 -6.69
N SER A 8 28.18 26.79 -6.35
CA SER A 8 29.49 27.39 -6.65
C SER A 8 30.07 26.98 -8.00
N ASP A 9 29.74 25.78 -8.50
CA ASP A 9 30.36 25.20 -9.71
C ASP A 9 29.40 24.38 -10.59
N ASP A 10 28.10 24.39 -10.27
CA ASP A 10 27.02 23.65 -10.91
C ASP A 10 27.25 22.13 -11.00
N SER A 11 28.18 21.58 -10.21
CA SER A 11 28.41 20.13 -10.16
C SER A 11 27.17 19.41 -9.61
N ALA A 12 26.80 18.29 -10.22
CA ALA A 12 25.65 17.51 -9.82
C ALA A 12 25.87 16.91 -8.42
N ILE A 13 24.89 17.11 -7.52
CA ILE A 13 24.88 16.54 -6.17
C ILE A 13 23.98 15.32 -6.16
N ALA A 14 22.70 15.51 -6.46
CA ALA A 14 21.71 14.44 -6.40
C ALA A 14 20.51 14.73 -7.31
N THR A 15 19.80 13.69 -7.69
CA THR A 15 18.54 13.77 -8.44
C THR A 15 17.48 12.96 -7.73
N VAL A 16 16.41 13.64 -7.31
CA VAL A 16 15.26 13.02 -6.67
C VAL A 16 14.19 12.80 -7.72
N VAL A 17 13.83 11.55 -7.96
CA VAL A 17 12.76 11.14 -8.87
C VAL A 17 11.65 10.54 -8.03
N GLN A 18 10.43 11.09 -8.16
CA GLN A 18 9.24 10.42 -7.67
C GLN A 18 8.44 9.93 -8.87
N TRP A 19 8.06 8.66 -8.83
CA TRP A 19 7.19 8.02 -9.80
C TRP A 19 6.29 7.01 -9.06
N ASN A 20 4.98 7.19 -9.15
CA ASN A 20 4.03 6.35 -8.43
C ASN A 20 3.86 5.02 -9.17
N SER A 21 4.61 4.01 -8.72
CA SER A 21 4.56 2.63 -9.22
C SER A 21 5.33 1.71 -8.26
N HIS A 22 4.83 0.49 -8.09
CA HIS A 22 5.50 -0.58 -7.34
C HIS A 22 6.82 -1.01 -8.03
N PRO A 23 7.97 -1.07 -7.33
CA PRO A 23 9.21 -1.61 -7.87
C PRO A 23 9.23 -3.15 -7.80
N GLU A 24 8.30 -3.80 -8.50
CA GLU A 24 8.01 -5.24 -8.36
C GLU A 24 8.03 -6.03 -9.67
N SER A 25 8.60 -5.49 -10.75
CA SER A 25 8.60 -6.14 -12.07
C SER A 25 9.28 -7.52 -12.07
N THR A 26 10.14 -7.75 -11.10
CA THR A 26 10.78 -9.05 -10.88
C THR A 26 10.13 -9.87 -9.78
N LEU A 27 9.15 -9.40 -9.01
CA LEU A 27 8.60 -10.11 -7.84
C LEU A 27 8.18 -11.55 -8.17
N GLY A 28 8.68 -12.54 -7.42
CA GLY A 28 8.39 -13.96 -7.67
C GLY A 28 8.96 -14.49 -9.00
N TRP A 29 10.03 -13.88 -9.51
CA TRP A 29 10.75 -14.44 -10.65
C TRP A 29 11.59 -15.63 -10.19
N ASN A 30 11.55 -16.71 -10.95
CA ASN A 30 12.42 -17.87 -10.74
C ASN A 30 13.58 -17.84 -11.76
N PRO A 31 14.82 -17.58 -11.31
CA PRO A 31 15.98 -17.60 -12.19
C PRO A 31 16.15 -18.99 -12.84
N PRO A 32 16.31 -19.08 -14.17
CA PRO A 32 16.31 -20.37 -14.88
C PRO A 32 17.51 -21.26 -14.53
N ASP A 33 18.65 -20.67 -14.17
CA ASP A 33 19.88 -21.39 -13.80
C ASP A 33 20.54 -20.72 -12.58
N VAL A 34 20.52 -21.38 -11.42
CA VAL A 34 21.32 -20.99 -10.25
C VAL A 34 22.47 -21.98 -10.05
N PRO A 35 23.73 -21.58 -10.32
CA PRO A 35 24.87 -22.47 -10.19
C PRO A 35 24.99 -23.07 -8.78
N ASN A 36 25.13 -24.39 -8.73
CA ASN A 36 25.32 -25.17 -7.48
C ASN A 36 24.17 -25.10 -6.47
N LEU A 37 22.95 -24.71 -6.88
CA LEU A 37 21.82 -24.63 -5.95
C LEU A 37 21.61 -25.95 -5.18
N GLU A 38 21.60 -27.09 -5.87
CA GLU A 38 21.46 -28.42 -5.24
C GLU A 38 22.51 -28.68 -4.16
N THR A 39 23.78 -28.33 -4.43
CA THR A 39 24.88 -28.46 -3.47
C THR A 39 24.67 -27.56 -2.26
N ILE A 40 24.29 -26.30 -2.48
CA ILE A 40 24.02 -25.32 -1.41
C ILE A 40 22.86 -25.82 -0.55
N CYS A 41 21.79 -26.30 -1.16
CA CYS A 41 20.66 -26.85 -0.43
C CYS A 41 21.06 -28.04 0.44
N ALA A 42 21.84 -28.99 -0.11
CA ALA A 42 22.33 -30.13 0.64
C ALA A 42 23.22 -29.71 1.84
N GLU A 43 24.09 -28.72 1.66
CA GLU A 43 24.93 -28.17 2.73
C GLU A 43 24.11 -27.46 3.81
N LYS A 44 23.03 -26.79 3.44
CA LYS A 44 22.12 -26.08 4.35
C LYS A 44 21.04 -26.97 4.96
N GLY A 45 20.89 -28.21 4.47
CA GLY A 45 19.78 -29.08 4.83
C GLY A 45 18.42 -28.55 4.36
N TRP A 46 18.40 -27.75 3.29
CA TRP A 46 17.17 -27.24 2.70
C TRP A 46 16.57 -28.25 1.74
N ASP A 47 15.26 -28.47 1.81
CA ASP A 47 14.48 -29.33 0.93
C ASP A 47 13.20 -28.64 0.44
N GLY A 48 12.54 -29.23 -0.56
CA GLY A 48 11.30 -28.70 -1.13
C GLY A 48 11.38 -27.23 -1.52
N GLU A 49 10.41 -26.42 -1.08
CA GLU A 49 10.36 -24.97 -1.29
C GLU A 49 11.55 -24.23 -0.66
N SER A 50 12.16 -24.78 0.38
CA SER A 50 13.39 -24.22 0.97
C SER A 50 14.58 -24.34 0.02
N CYS A 51 14.56 -25.29 -0.93
CA CYS A 51 15.55 -25.44 -1.99
C CYS A 51 15.07 -24.85 -3.34
N SER A 52 14.68 -23.59 -3.34
CA SER A 52 14.27 -22.85 -4.54
C SER A 52 15.09 -21.57 -4.71
N ALA A 53 15.22 -21.09 -5.95
CA ALA A 53 15.74 -19.77 -6.29
C ALA A 53 14.63 -18.74 -6.53
N ASP A 54 13.38 -19.18 -6.53
CA ASP A 54 12.21 -18.34 -6.74
C ASP A 54 12.15 -17.19 -5.74
N GLY A 55 12.11 -15.95 -6.25
CA GLY A 55 12.13 -14.74 -5.43
C GLY A 55 13.45 -14.49 -4.66
N ARG A 56 14.52 -15.27 -4.90
CA ARG A 56 15.76 -15.21 -4.08
C ARG A 56 16.91 -14.49 -4.78
N TYR A 57 16.71 -13.21 -5.10
CA TYR A 57 17.73 -12.32 -5.66
C TYR A 57 17.60 -10.93 -5.04
N PHE A 58 18.73 -10.24 -4.93
CA PHE A 58 18.74 -8.83 -4.53
C PHE A 58 18.69 -7.96 -5.78
N THR A 59 17.68 -7.11 -5.86
CA THR A 59 17.50 -6.17 -6.96
C THR A 59 16.90 -4.88 -6.42
N ALA A 60 17.24 -3.76 -7.08
CA ALA A 60 16.57 -2.49 -6.87
C ALA A 60 15.47 -2.27 -7.93
N ASP A 61 15.08 -3.32 -8.65
CA ASP A 61 14.13 -3.35 -9.77
C ASP A 61 14.41 -2.26 -10.83
N TYR A 62 13.41 -1.78 -11.57
CA TYR A 62 13.59 -0.69 -12.54
C TYR A 62 14.15 0.62 -11.95
N PRO A 63 13.96 0.97 -10.64
CA PRO A 63 14.68 2.10 -10.05
C PRO A 63 16.21 1.96 -10.09
N GLY A 64 16.74 0.73 -10.01
CA GLY A 64 18.18 0.47 -10.17
C GLY A 64 18.68 0.86 -11.56
N VAL A 65 17.94 0.49 -12.60
CA VAL A 65 18.24 0.83 -14.00
C VAL A 65 18.17 2.34 -14.23
N LEU A 66 17.14 3.00 -13.68
CA LEU A 66 17.02 4.46 -13.72
C LEU A 66 18.25 5.14 -13.12
N ARG A 67 18.66 4.74 -11.91
CA ARG A 67 19.84 5.29 -11.23
C ARG A 67 21.08 5.18 -12.11
N GLU A 68 21.38 3.99 -12.60
CA GLU A 68 22.59 3.73 -13.39
C GLU A 68 22.64 4.57 -14.66
N ARG A 69 21.51 4.70 -15.36
CA ARG A 69 21.43 5.47 -16.61
C ARG A 69 21.51 6.98 -16.39
N LEU A 70 20.86 7.51 -15.35
CA LEU A 70 21.00 8.92 -15.00
C LEU A 70 22.44 9.24 -14.57
N GLN A 71 23.08 8.39 -13.77
CA GLN A 71 24.50 8.57 -13.41
C GLN A 71 25.41 8.52 -14.63
N ALA A 72 25.16 7.62 -15.58
CA ALA A 72 25.88 7.59 -16.86
C ALA A 72 25.66 8.85 -17.71
N ALA A 73 24.50 9.50 -17.57
CA ALA A 73 24.18 10.78 -18.21
C ALA A 73 24.76 12.01 -17.46
N GLY A 74 25.51 11.81 -16.38
CA GLY A 74 26.21 12.87 -15.64
C GLY A 74 25.44 13.45 -14.45
N PHE A 75 24.33 12.84 -14.05
CA PHE A 75 23.62 13.19 -12.81
C PHE A 75 24.37 12.67 -11.57
N GLY A 76 24.06 13.26 -10.42
CA GLY A 76 24.64 12.89 -9.13
C GLY A 76 24.03 11.62 -8.54
N ASP A 77 23.99 11.53 -7.21
CA ASP A 77 23.31 10.43 -6.53
C ASP A 77 21.81 10.43 -6.83
N VAL A 78 21.23 9.29 -7.19
CA VAL A 78 19.80 9.22 -7.56
C VAL A 78 19.00 8.63 -6.42
N LEU A 79 17.98 9.38 -5.99
CA LEU A 79 16.98 8.94 -5.03
C LEU A 79 15.66 8.70 -5.76
N TYR A 80 15.19 7.46 -5.76
CA TYR A 80 13.85 7.11 -6.22
C TYR A 80 12.88 7.09 -5.04
N LEU A 81 11.73 7.75 -5.20
CA LEU A 81 10.63 7.78 -4.25
C LEU A 81 9.39 7.17 -4.92
N ASN A 82 8.83 6.13 -4.32
CA ASN A 82 7.70 5.37 -4.87
C ASN A 82 6.38 6.15 -4.80
N GLY A 83 6.23 7.12 -3.90
CA GLY A 83 4.99 7.88 -3.77
C GLY A 83 3.80 7.06 -3.31
N ALA A 84 2.61 7.39 -3.81
CA ALA A 84 1.35 6.75 -3.43
C ALA A 84 1.12 5.53 -4.32
N VAL A 85 1.51 4.35 -3.83
CA VAL A 85 1.49 3.08 -4.58
C VAL A 85 0.37 2.14 -4.18
N GLY A 86 -0.30 2.38 -3.04
CA GLY A 86 -1.35 1.48 -2.55
C GLY A 86 -2.45 1.28 -3.59
N SER A 87 -3.00 0.06 -3.68
CA SER A 87 -4.08 -0.28 -4.63
C SER A 87 -3.76 0.03 -6.10
N GLN A 88 -2.50 0.29 -6.47
CA GLN A 88 -2.09 0.41 -7.86
C GLN A 88 -1.71 -0.97 -8.37
N ILE A 89 -2.24 -1.33 -9.56
CA ILE A 89 -1.71 -2.46 -10.31
C ILE A 89 -0.26 -2.13 -10.68
N GLY A 90 0.68 -2.80 -10.03
CA GLY A 90 2.09 -2.62 -10.30
C GLY A 90 2.53 -3.29 -11.60
N PRO A 91 3.80 -3.08 -11.98
CA PRO A 91 4.38 -3.69 -13.17
C PRO A 91 4.58 -5.19 -13.02
N GLY A 92 4.12 -5.87 -11.96
CA GLY A 92 4.15 -7.33 -11.89
C GLY A 92 3.28 -8.00 -12.95
N ASP A 93 2.11 -7.43 -13.24
CA ASP A 93 1.08 -8.04 -14.09
C ASP A 93 0.67 -7.18 -15.31
N ALA A 94 1.33 -6.04 -15.51
CA ALA A 94 1.14 -5.20 -16.70
C ALA A 94 1.69 -5.85 -17.98
N ASP A 95 1.24 -5.42 -19.15
CA ASP A 95 1.89 -5.80 -20.40
C ASP A 95 3.15 -4.94 -20.60
N VAL A 96 4.31 -5.56 -20.87
CA VAL A 96 5.57 -4.88 -21.16
C VAL A 96 6.18 -5.44 -22.44
N TRP A 97 6.58 -4.53 -23.33
CA TRP A 97 7.12 -4.85 -24.65
C TRP A 97 8.43 -4.10 -24.91
N GLU A 98 9.14 -4.52 -25.95
CA GLU A 98 10.28 -3.77 -26.47
C GLU A 98 9.81 -2.49 -27.16
N VAL A 99 10.09 -1.34 -26.55
CA VAL A 99 9.70 -0.03 -27.08
C VAL A 99 10.60 0.36 -28.25
N THR A 100 9.97 0.62 -29.41
CA THR A 100 10.64 1.03 -30.66
C THR A 100 9.82 2.11 -31.36
N ASP A 101 10.36 2.74 -32.42
CA ASP A 101 9.60 3.70 -33.22
C ASP A 101 8.33 3.09 -33.85
N VAL A 102 8.33 1.78 -34.11
CA VAL A 102 7.18 1.05 -34.69
C VAL A 102 6.21 0.58 -33.59
N HIS A 103 6.72 0.28 -32.40
CA HIS A 103 5.94 -0.14 -31.23
C HIS A 103 6.22 0.82 -30.05
N PRO A 104 5.67 2.04 -30.06
CA PRO A 104 5.92 3.05 -29.03
C PRO A 104 5.22 2.70 -27.71
N ILE A 105 5.44 3.50 -26.66
CA ILE A 105 4.72 3.38 -25.36
C ILE A 105 3.20 3.51 -25.53
N GLY A 106 2.73 4.31 -26.49
CA GLY A 106 1.30 4.51 -26.71
C GLY A 106 0.59 5.06 -25.46
N ASN A 107 -0.50 4.41 -25.05
CA ASN A 107 -1.26 4.78 -23.85
C ASN A 107 -0.65 4.22 -22.55
N GLY A 108 0.47 3.48 -22.62
CA GLY A 108 1.12 2.86 -21.47
C GLY A 108 0.37 1.67 -20.85
N TRP A 109 -0.77 1.26 -21.42
CA TRP A 109 -1.62 0.19 -20.91
C TRP A 109 -1.79 -0.96 -21.91
N THR A 110 -1.84 -0.63 -23.20
CA THR A 110 -2.11 -1.58 -24.27
C THR A 110 -0.90 -1.64 -25.20
N ALA A 111 -0.29 -2.81 -25.29
CA ALA A 111 0.80 -3.02 -26.24
C ALA A 111 0.31 -2.76 -27.68
N PRO A 112 1.08 -2.01 -28.50
CA PRO A 112 0.77 -1.82 -29.91
C PRO A 112 0.62 -3.15 -30.67
N GLU A 113 -0.22 -3.16 -31.70
CA GLU A 113 -0.38 -4.36 -32.54
C GLU A 113 0.97 -4.81 -33.12
N GLY A 114 1.32 -6.08 -32.90
CA GLY A 114 2.58 -6.66 -33.36
C GLY A 114 3.77 -6.49 -32.41
N ALA A 115 3.61 -5.77 -31.29
CA ALA A 115 4.65 -5.65 -30.28
C ALA A 115 4.98 -7.02 -29.66
N GLY A 116 6.27 -7.35 -29.64
CA GLY A 116 6.79 -8.57 -29.01
C GLY A 116 7.13 -8.36 -27.54
N PRO A 117 7.23 -9.44 -26.75
CA PRO A 117 7.71 -9.35 -25.38
C PRO A 117 9.17 -8.94 -25.32
N VAL A 118 9.61 -8.48 -24.15
CA VAL A 118 11.02 -8.22 -23.89
C VAL A 118 11.88 -9.47 -24.04
N GLU A 119 13.20 -9.30 -24.19
CA GLU A 119 14.12 -10.42 -24.38
C GLU A 119 13.99 -11.48 -23.26
N GLY A 120 14.03 -12.76 -23.65
CA GLY A 120 13.97 -13.87 -22.71
C GLY A 120 12.56 -14.21 -22.19
N CYS A 121 11.52 -13.63 -22.79
CA CYS A 121 10.13 -13.85 -22.39
C CYS A 121 9.28 -14.58 -23.43
N SER A 122 8.31 -15.35 -22.93
CA SER A 122 7.29 -16.03 -23.73
C SER A 122 6.11 -15.13 -24.12
N ASP A 123 5.81 -14.12 -23.30
CA ASP A 123 4.66 -13.23 -23.42
C ASP A 123 4.96 -11.87 -22.74
N LEU A 124 4.03 -10.92 -22.85
CA LEU A 124 4.18 -9.54 -22.37
C LEU A 124 4.19 -9.42 -20.83
N ARG A 125 3.80 -10.45 -20.10
CA ARG A 125 3.61 -10.45 -18.64
C ARG A 125 4.63 -11.30 -17.89
N CYS A 126 5.48 -12.02 -18.60
CA CYS A 126 6.64 -12.67 -18.04
C CYS A 126 7.39 -11.75 -17.05
N ARG A 127 7.98 -12.35 -16.02
CA ARG A 127 8.83 -11.65 -15.06
C ARG A 127 10.27 -11.99 -15.36
N ASN A 128 11.14 -11.00 -15.53
CA ASN A 128 12.59 -11.14 -15.69
C ASN A 128 13.31 -9.76 -15.58
N PHE A 129 14.64 -9.74 -15.68
CA PHE A 129 15.42 -8.49 -15.67
C PHE A 129 15.37 -7.68 -16.98
N ALA A 130 14.96 -8.27 -18.11
CA ALA A 130 14.74 -7.49 -19.33
C ALA A 130 13.52 -6.56 -19.17
N ARG A 131 12.50 -6.99 -18.43
CA ARG A 131 11.34 -6.19 -18.05
C ARG A 131 11.74 -4.97 -17.21
N THR A 132 12.55 -5.16 -16.17
CA THR A 132 13.05 -4.04 -15.34
C THR A 132 13.86 -3.06 -16.17
N SER A 133 14.65 -3.57 -17.13
CA SER A 133 15.44 -2.76 -18.05
C SER A 133 14.57 -1.93 -18.99
N ALA A 134 13.51 -2.51 -19.54
CA ALA A 134 12.57 -1.81 -20.42
C ALA A 134 11.85 -0.68 -19.69
N ILE A 135 11.29 -0.95 -18.51
CA ILE A 135 10.58 0.04 -17.69
C ILE A 135 11.56 1.15 -17.25
N GLY A 136 12.74 0.77 -16.74
CA GLY A 136 13.74 1.71 -16.25
C GLY A 136 14.30 2.61 -17.35
N GLU A 137 14.43 2.11 -18.58
CA GLU A 137 14.82 2.90 -19.75
C GLU A 137 13.77 3.96 -20.08
N GLN A 138 12.49 3.59 -20.18
CA GLN A 138 11.44 4.55 -20.49
C GLN A 138 11.28 5.61 -19.39
N LEU A 139 11.38 5.21 -18.12
CA LEU A 139 11.39 6.15 -17.01
C LEU A 139 12.60 7.10 -17.08
N THR A 140 13.77 6.60 -17.46
CA THR A 140 14.96 7.45 -17.66
C THR A 140 14.69 8.49 -18.75
N GLN A 141 14.15 8.09 -19.90
CA GLN A 141 13.83 9.02 -20.99
C GLN A 141 12.84 10.10 -20.54
N ALA A 142 11.79 9.72 -19.82
CA ALA A 142 10.83 10.67 -19.26
C ALA A 142 11.50 11.66 -18.28
N VAL A 143 12.37 11.16 -17.39
CA VAL A 143 13.11 12.00 -16.45
C VAL A 143 14.05 12.98 -17.16
N LEU A 144 14.80 12.52 -18.16
CA LEU A 144 15.71 13.37 -18.94
C LEU A 144 14.96 14.50 -19.67
N GLN A 145 13.79 14.19 -20.23
CA GLN A 145 12.92 15.19 -20.87
C GLN A 145 12.40 16.23 -19.86
N LEU A 146 12.03 15.80 -18.65
CA LEU A 146 11.59 16.69 -17.57
C LEU A 146 12.74 17.58 -17.08
N VAL A 147 13.95 17.05 -16.93
CA VAL A 147 15.13 17.84 -16.55
C VAL A 147 15.43 18.92 -17.57
N ALA A 148 15.34 18.62 -18.87
CA ALA A 148 15.60 19.59 -19.93
C ALA A 148 14.66 20.81 -19.91
N GLN A 149 13.50 20.69 -19.25
CA GLN A 149 12.49 21.74 -19.13
C GLN A 149 12.40 22.30 -17.69
N ALA A 150 13.26 21.83 -16.79
CA ALA A 150 13.20 22.20 -15.38
C ALA A 150 13.58 23.67 -15.17
N LYS A 151 12.88 24.32 -14.24
CA LYS A 151 13.22 25.66 -13.77
C LYS A 151 14.10 25.54 -12.54
N VAL A 152 15.09 26.42 -12.44
CA VAL A 152 15.89 26.56 -11.22
C VAL A 152 15.00 27.11 -10.12
N ILE A 153 15.07 26.48 -8.95
CA ILE A 153 14.36 26.90 -7.73
C ILE A 153 15.42 27.15 -6.67
N ASP A 154 15.43 28.37 -6.12
CA ASP A 154 16.24 28.68 -4.96
C ASP A 154 15.54 28.21 -3.68
N ILE A 155 16.25 27.44 -2.87
CA ILE A 155 15.77 26.97 -1.57
C ILE A 155 16.26 27.93 -0.49
N ASP A 156 15.33 28.66 0.13
CA ASP A 156 15.61 29.65 1.18
C ASP A 156 15.17 29.19 2.59
N ARG A 157 14.53 28.02 2.65
CA ARG A 157 13.96 27.45 3.87
C ARG A 157 14.25 25.96 3.96
N VAL A 158 14.49 25.48 5.17
CA VAL A 158 14.46 24.05 5.50
C VAL A 158 13.77 23.93 6.85
N LYS A 159 12.54 23.40 6.85
CA LYS A 159 11.81 23.09 8.09
C LYS A 159 11.27 21.67 8.00
N PHE A 160 11.61 20.85 8.98
CA PHE A 160 10.99 19.54 9.15
C PHE A 160 9.91 19.63 10.24
N SER A 161 8.78 18.97 10.05
CA SER A 161 7.69 18.90 11.03
C SER A 161 7.09 17.50 11.00
N THR A 162 6.61 17.04 12.15
CA THR A 162 6.07 15.70 12.32
C THR A 162 4.84 15.80 13.22
N GLU A 163 3.80 15.06 12.87
CA GLU A 163 2.67 14.79 13.75
C GLU A 163 2.64 13.29 14.01
N GLU A 164 2.81 12.88 15.26
CA GLU A 164 2.64 11.50 15.70
C GLU A 164 1.18 11.24 16.04
N PHE A 165 0.73 10.02 15.78
CA PHE A 165 -0.62 9.59 16.12
C PHE A 165 -0.65 8.10 16.44
N PHE A 166 -1.66 7.72 17.21
CA PHE A 166 -1.96 6.32 17.49
C PHE A 166 -3.04 5.85 16.52
N THR A 167 -2.96 4.59 16.13
CA THR A 167 -3.97 3.91 15.32
C THR A 167 -4.16 2.49 15.80
N ARG A 168 -5.38 1.96 15.65
CA ARG A 168 -5.72 0.63 16.16
C ARG A 168 -5.26 -0.44 15.17
N LEU A 169 -4.54 -1.42 15.69
CA LEU A 169 -4.16 -2.64 14.98
C LEU A 169 -5.33 -3.63 15.05
N THR A 170 -6.36 -3.37 14.22
CA THR A 170 -7.56 -4.22 14.16
C THR A 170 -7.28 -5.53 13.43
N ASN A 171 -6.23 -5.59 12.62
CA ASN A 171 -5.78 -6.83 12.01
C ASN A 171 -5.04 -7.69 13.04
N ILE A 172 -5.74 -8.71 13.55
CA ILE A 172 -5.16 -9.66 14.51
C ILE A 172 -4.03 -10.51 13.90
N GLY A 173 -4.01 -10.68 12.57
CA GLY A 173 -2.93 -11.35 11.86
C GLY A 173 -1.61 -10.60 12.01
N PHE A 174 -1.64 -9.27 11.98
CA PHE A 174 -0.44 -8.46 12.24
C PHE A 174 0.04 -8.63 13.68
N ARG A 175 -0.86 -8.76 14.68
CA ARG A 175 -0.48 -9.04 16.08
C ARG A 175 0.22 -10.39 16.22
N LEU A 176 -0.17 -11.39 15.42
CA LEU A 176 0.48 -12.70 15.33
C LEU A 176 1.87 -12.57 14.69
N LEU A 177 1.96 -12.00 13.49
CA LEU A 177 3.23 -11.83 12.76
C LEU A 177 4.26 -11.02 13.55
N ILE A 178 3.81 -9.98 14.28
CA ILE A 178 4.67 -9.21 15.19
C ILE A 178 5.11 -10.05 16.39
N GLY A 179 4.22 -10.90 16.93
CA GLY A 179 4.53 -11.82 18.03
C GLY A 179 5.60 -12.83 17.67
N ASP A 180 5.54 -13.36 16.45
CA ASP A 180 6.52 -14.30 15.89
C ASP A 180 7.83 -13.63 15.45
N GLY A 181 7.82 -12.30 15.30
CA GLY A 181 8.97 -11.54 14.79
C GLY A 181 9.14 -11.62 13.28
N ASP A 182 8.07 -12.01 12.57
CA ASP A 182 8.02 -12.16 11.11
C ASP A 182 7.67 -10.84 10.40
N LEU A 183 7.31 -9.80 11.15
CA LEU A 183 6.99 -8.48 10.61
C LEU A 183 8.06 -7.44 11.01
N ALA A 184 8.52 -6.71 9.99
CA ALA A 184 9.55 -5.66 10.05
C ALA A 184 10.96 -6.10 10.48
N TRP A 185 11.97 -5.30 10.12
CA TRP A 185 13.36 -5.51 10.54
C TRP A 185 13.59 -5.32 12.05
N LYS A 186 12.71 -4.54 12.70
CA LYS A 186 12.69 -4.34 14.16
C LYS A 186 11.28 -4.63 14.64
N SER A 187 11.17 -5.38 15.73
CA SER A 187 9.87 -5.61 16.38
C SER A 187 9.22 -4.26 16.71
N PRO A 188 8.03 -3.97 16.16
CA PRO A 188 7.31 -2.75 16.49
C PRO A 188 6.81 -2.81 17.95
N THR A 189 6.85 -1.65 18.61
CA THR A 189 6.23 -1.50 19.94
C THR A 189 4.73 -1.42 19.78
N LEU A 190 3.99 -2.33 20.41
CA LEU A 190 2.55 -2.24 20.55
C LEU A 190 2.15 -1.67 21.91
N TYR A 191 0.98 -1.06 21.96
CA TYR A 191 0.46 -0.41 23.14
C TYR A 191 -0.91 -0.96 23.51
N THR A 192 -1.23 -0.91 24.80
CA THR A 192 -2.59 -1.04 25.33
C THR A 192 -3.00 0.31 25.90
N CYS A 193 -4.16 0.82 25.50
CA CYS A 193 -4.67 2.11 25.95
C CYS A 193 -5.83 1.97 26.95
N GLU A 194 -5.99 2.98 27.81
CA GLU A 194 -7.11 3.03 28.76
C GLU A 194 -8.46 3.01 28.04
N PRO A 195 -9.39 2.11 28.42
CA PRO A 195 -10.71 2.04 27.79
C PRO A 195 -11.48 3.35 27.89
N ASN A 196 -12.18 3.72 26.82
CA ASN A 196 -13.01 4.94 26.72
C ASN A 196 -12.24 6.26 26.87
N GLN A 197 -10.91 6.26 26.72
CA GLN A 197 -10.10 7.47 26.59
C GLN A 197 -9.51 7.54 25.17
N PRO A 198 -9.37 8.75 24.60
CA PRO A 198 -8.60 8.92 23.36
C PRO A 198 -7.16 8.41 23.55
N PRO A 199 -6.59 7.69 22.57
CA PRO A 199 -5.20 7.28 22.61
C PRO A 199 -4.22 8.46 22.69
N SER A 200 -3.29 8.41 23.65
CA SER A 200 -2.19 9.36 23.83
C SER A 200 -1.04 8.72 24.59
N ASP A 201 0.10 9.39 24.69
CA ASP A 201 1.24 8.90 25.47
C ASP A 201 0.93 8.76 26.97
N GLU A 202 -0.09 9.48 27.48
CA GLU A 202 -0.55 9.39 28.86
C GLU A 202 -1.53 8.22 29.08
N THR A 203 -2.34 7.88 28.07
CA THR A 203 -3.38 6.85 28.17
C THR A 203 -2.95 5.50 27.63
N CYS A 204 -1.83 5.44 26.89
CA CYS A 204 -1.31 4.23 26.27
C CYS A 204 0.02 3.80 26.89
N GLN A 205 0.14 2.52 27.20
CA GLN A 205 1.36 1.92 27.74
C GLN A 205 1.84 0.81 26.82
N SER A 206 3.17 0.71 26.66
CA SER A 206 3.79 -0.41 25.95
C SER A 206 3.30 -1.73 26.53
N ASP A 207 2.96 -2.68 25.67
CA ASP A 207 2.64 -4.05 26.08
C ASP A 207 3.90 -4.81 26.58
N ASN A 208 5.09 -4.23 26.42
CA ASN A 208 6.39 -4.80 26.75
C ASN A 208 6.62 -6.17 26.10
N ASP A 209 6.19 -6.31 24.85
CA ASP A 209 6.26 -7.54 24.07
C ASP A 209 5.50 -8.72 24.69
N ALA A 210 4.49 -8.41 25.52
CA ALA A 210 3.65 -9.44 26.11
C ALA A 210 2.84 -10.18 25.03
N LEU A 211 2.78 -11.50 25.20
CA LEU A 211 2.03 -12.42 24.34
C LEU A 211 0.80 -12.95 25.07
N GLU A 212 -0.24 -13.28 24.30
CA GLU A 212 -1.44 -13.96 24.77
C GLU A 212 -1.89 -15.05 23.80
N VAL A 213 -2.52 -16.09 24.37
CA VAL A 213 -3.14 -17.18 23.61
C VAL A 213 -4.46 -16.68 23.03
N ASP A 214 -4.57 -16.71 21.71
CA ASP A 214 -5.84 -16.50 21.02
C ASP A 214 -6.59 -17.84 20.87
N PRO A 215 -7.89 -17.91 21.20
CA PRO A 215 -8.64 -19.16 21.20
C PRO A 215 -8.83 -19.80 19.82
N VAL A 216 -8.61 -19.06 18.72
CA VAL A 216 -8.73 -19.56 17.34
C VAL A 216 -7.36 -19.64 16.68
N LEU A 217 -6.57 -18.57 16.71
CA LEU A 217 -5.30 -18.53 15.98
C LEU A 217 -4.23 -19.42 16.59
N THR A 218 -4.05 -19.39 17.92
CA THR A 218 -2.97 -20.16 18.56
C THR A 218 -3.09 -21.67 18.32
N PRO A 219 -4.27 -22.31 18.42
CA PRO A 219 -4.41 -23.71 18.03
C PRO A 219 -4.20 -24.00 16.54
N LEU A 220 -4.36 -23.01 15.65
CA LEU A 220 -4.22 -23.19 14.20
C LEU A 220 -2.78 -23.01 13.72
N THR A 221 -2.04 -22.07 14.31
CA THR A 221 -0.69 -21.69 13.85
C THR A 221 0.42 -22.17 14.78
N ASP A 222 0.10 -22.61 16.01
CA ASP A 222 1.07 -22.85 17.10
C ASP A 222 1.82 -21.57 17.53
N SER A 223 1.22 -20.39 17.30
CA SER A 223 1.75 -19.07 17.65
C SER A 223 0.85 -18.27 18.61
N GLU A 224 1.45 -17.44 19.46
CA GLU A 224 0.72 -16.48 20.30
C GLU A 224 0.62 -15.11 19.60
N ILE A 225 -0.33 -14.28 20.01
CA ILE A 225 -0.45 -12.91 19.51
C ILE A 225 0.10 -11.92 20.53
N ARG A 226 0.54 -10.76 20.08
CA ARG A 226 0.86 -9.64 20.98
C ARG A 226 -0.37 -9.14 21.73
N VAL A 227 -0.23 -8.78 23.01
CA VAL A 227 -1.32 -8.20 23.83
C VAL A 227 -1.71 -6.79 23.35
N GLY A 228 -0.74 -5.98 22.93
CA GLY A 228 -1.03 -4.63 22.42
C GLY A 228 -1.84 -4.66 21.12
N ASP A 229 -2.77 -3.73 20.99
CA ASP A 229 -3.66 -3.55 19.84
C ASP A 229 -3.61 -2.13 19.26
N MET A 230 -2.62 -1.34 19.68
CA MET A 230 -2.41 0.02 19.21
C MET A 230 -0.97 0.19 18.71
N LEU A 231 -0.83 0.89 17.58
CA LEU A 231 0.45 1.30 17.00
C LEU A 231 0.60 2.81 17.12
N LYS A 232 1.83 3.29 17.32
CA LYS A 232 2.18 4.70 17.21
C LYS A 232 2.98 4.92 15.93
N THR A 233 2.47 5.76 15.05
CA THR A 233 3.09 6.13 13.76
C THR A 233 3.06 7.64 13.59
N ARG A 234 3.41 8.15 12.40
CA ARG A 234 3.54 9.58 12.15
C ARG A 234 3.41 9.92 10.68
N VAL A 235 3.04 11.17 10.43
CA VAL A 235 3.20 11.86 9.15
C VAL A 235 4.21 12.98 9.32
N SER A 236 5.11 13.11 8.35
CA SER A 236 6.16 14.13 8.39
C SER A 236 6.17 14.99 7.14
N PHE A 237 6.62 16.24 7.29
CA PHE A 237 6.73 17.20 6.21
C PHE A 237 8.08 17.91 6.22
N LEU A 238 8.79 17.83 5.10
CA LEU A 238 9.96 18.66 4.81
C LEU A 238 9.54 19.84 3.94
N ASP A 239 9.58 21.04 4.51
CA ASP A 239 9.27 22.29 3.86
C ASP A 239 10.55 22.98 3.37
N LEU A 240 10.71 23.04 2.06
CA LEU A 240 11.81 23.72 1.39
C LEU A 240 11.38 25.05 0.74
N GLY A 241 10.29 25.66 1.23
CA GLY A 241 9.72 26.86 0.65
C GLY A 241 8.69 26.51 -0.42
N VAL A 242 9.04 26.62 -1.70
CA VAL A 242 8.13 26.27 -2.81
C VAL A 242 8.10 24.77 -3.13
N VAL A 243 9.07 24.01 -2.58
CA VAL A 243 9.11 22.54 -2.66
C VAL A 243 8.74 21.95 -1.30
N GLY A 244 7.89 20.92 -1.28
CA GLY A 244 7.55 20.15 -0.08
C GLY A 244 7.73 18.66 -0.29
N PHE A 245 8.01 17.92 0.78
CA PHE A 245 7.97 16.46 0.81
C PHE A 245 7.07 16.01 1.95
N MET A 246 6.03 15.25 1.64
CA MET A 246 5.16 14.60 2.61
C MET A 246 5.56 13.13 2.72
N PHE A 247 6.02 12.72 3.90
CA PHE A 247 6.36 11.34 4.22
C PHE A 247 5.18 10.70 4.93
N MET A 248 4.65 9.64 4.31
CA MET A 248 3.41 8.97 4.67
C MET A 248 3.75 7.52 5.06
N PRO A 249 3.14 6.99 6.14
CA PRO A 249 3.36 5.61 6.56
C PRO A 249 2.65 4.63 5.63
N GLY A 250 3.29 3.51 5.27
CA GLY A 250 2.68 2.43 4.48
C GLY A 250 2.38 2.77 3.02
N GLU A 251 1.54 1.94 2.41
CA GLU A 251 1.16 1.99 1.00
C GLU A 251 -0.18 2.71 0.82
N LEU A 252 -0.12 4.03 0.61
CA LEU A 252 -1.32 4.84 0.41
C LEU A 252 -1.81 4.77 -1.03
N PRO A 253 -3.12 4.64 -1.25
CA PRO A 253 -3.68 4.67 -2.57
C PRO A 253 -3.73 6.11 -3.12
N PRO A 254 -3.60 6.27 -4.45
CA PRO A 254 -3.50 7.58 -5.09
C PRO A 254 -4.62 8.54 -4.71
N GLU A 255 -5.85 8.07 -4.59
CA GLU A 255 -7.01 8.91 -4.28
C GLU A 255 -6.97 9.51 -2.87
N LEU A 256 -6.33 8.86 -1.88
CA LEU A 256 -6.09 9.48 -0.58
C LEU A 256 -5.04 10.59 -0.65
N VAL A 257 -4.23 10.62 -1.70
CA VAL A 257 -3.16 11.61 -1.87
C VAL A 257 -3.59 12.74 -2.78
N VAL A 258 -4.09 12.44 -3.98
CA VAL A 258 -4.47 13.43 -5.01
C VAL A 258 -5.96 13.65 -5.15
N GLY A 259 -6.80 12.87 -4.47
CA GLY A 259 -8.26 13.01 -4.48
C GLY A 259 -8.92 12.28 -5.64
N LEU A 260 -10.17 11.89 -5.41
CA LEU A 260 -11.00 11.23 -6.42
C LEU A 260 -11.30 12.18 -7.58
N PRO A 261 -11.49 11.63 -8.80
CA PRO A 261 -11.95 12.40 -9.95
C PRO A 261 -13.25 13.16 -9.70
N LYS A 262 -13.37 14.33 -10.33
CA LYS A 262 -14.55 15.21 -10.20
C LYS A 262 -15.89 14.56 -10.61
N ASP A 263 -15.86 13.55 -11.49
CA ASP A 263 -17.03 12.81 -12.00
C ASP A 263 -17.25 11.46 -11.31
N PHE A 264 -16.42 11.10 -10.33
CA PHE A 264 -16.41 9.77 -9.69
C PHE A 264 -17.78 9.33 -9.16
N ASP A 265 -18.49 10.20 -8.44
CA ASP A 265 -19.82 9.90 -7.88
C ASP A 265 -20.91 9.70 -8.93
N THR A 266 -20.67 10.14 -10.17
CA THR A 266 -21.67 10.14 -11.24
C THR A 266 -21.34 9.21 -12.40
N ASN A 267 -20.14 8.62 -12.40
CA ASN A 267 -19.59 7.86 -13.52
C ASN A 267 -18.82 6.62 -13.01
N THR A 268 -19.46 5.82 -12.16
CA THR A 268 -18.82 4.67 -11.51
C THR A 268 -18.35 3.61 -12.51
N GLU A 269 -19.12 3.36 -13.58
CA GLU A 269 -18.76 2.39 -14.65
C GLU A 269 -17.38 2.67 -15.29
N LYS A 270 -16.91 3.92 -15.29
CA LYS A 270 -15.59 4.31 -15.79
C LYS A 270 -14.44 3.79 -14.91
N TYR A 271 -14.68 3.63 -13.61
CA TYR A 271 -13.65 3.36 -12.60
C TYR A 271 -13.63 1.91 -12.11
N TYR A 272 -14.76 1.20 -12.19
CA TYR A 272 -14.87 -0.18 -11.70
C TYR A 272 -14.97 -1.17 -12.86
N LEU A 273 -13.81 -1.58 -13.38
CA LEU A 273 -13.71 -2.48 -14.55
C LEU A 273 -14.09 -3.93 -14.25
N GLU A 274 -13.99 -4.35 -12.99
CA GLU A 274 -14.24 -5.74 -12.56
C GLU A 274 -15.73 -6.07 -12.39
N GLY A 275 -16.59 -5.06 -12.53
CA GLY A 275 -18.04 -5.19 -12.41
C GLY A 275 -18.57 -4.72 -11.07
N ALA A 276 -19.89 -4.61 -10.99
CA ALA A 276 -20.56 -3.99 -9.85
C ALA A 276 -20.55 -4.87 -8.60
N GLY A 277 -20.42 -4.22 -7.43
CA GLY A 277 -20.65 -4.85 -6.12
C GLY A 277 -19.46 -5.60 -5.51
N LEU A 278 -18.28 -5.52 -6.14
CA LEU A 278 -17.02 -5.93 -5.49
C LEU A 278 -16.61 -4.82 -4.50
N HIS A 279 -16.43 -3.62 -5.02
CA HIS A 279 -16.00 -2.45 -4.27
C HIS A 279 -17.18 -1.61 -3.77
N ALA A 280 -16.96 -0.75 -2.77
CA ALA A 280 -17.83 0.40 -2.55
C ALA A 280 -17.69 1.36 -3.74
N GLU A 281 -18.82 1.87 -4.25
CA GLU A 281 -18.85 2.64 -5.50
C GLU A 281 -19.39 4.05 -5.32
N GLY A 282 -18.77 5.01 -5.99
CA GLY A 282 -19.24 6.40 -6.04
C GLY A 282 -19.36 7.01 -4.66
N VAL A 283 -20.57 7.34 -4.24
CA VAL A 283 -20.83 7.95 -2.92
C VAL A 283 -20.61 6.98 -1.76
N GLU A 284 -20.62 5.68 -1.99
CA GLU A 284 -20.38 4.66 -0.96
C GLU A 284 -18.89 4.49 -0.68
N TYR A 285 -18.01 4.81 -1.63
CA TYR A 285 -16.56 4.88 -1.42
C TYR A 285 -16.20 6.20 -0.73
N ASP A 286 -16.37 6.21 0.59
CA ASP A 286 -16.26 7.41 1.42
C ASP A 286 -14.99 7.45 2.26
N PHE A 287 -14.38 8.64 2.33
CA PHE A 287 -13.22 8.95 3.15
C PHE A 287 -13.11 10.48 3.37
N PRO A 288 -12.34 10.95 4.38
CA PRO A 288 -12.41 12.35 4.81
C PRO A 288 -11.91 13.39 3.79
N GLY A 289 -10.91 13.05 2.99
CA GLY A 289 -10.31 13.94 2.01
C GLY A 289 -8.97 13.46 1.49
N TYR A 290 -8.30 14.28 0.66
CA TYR A 290 -7.02 13.94 0.05
C TYR A 290 -5.88 14.85 0.48
N LEU A 291 -4.70 14.26 0.75
CA LEU A 291 -3.62 14.90 1.51
C LEU A 291 -3.04 16.14 0.82
N THR A 292 -2.96 16.16 -0.51
CA THR A 292 -2.46 17.33 -1.24
C THR A 292 -3.37 18.56 -1.13
N SER A 293 -4.63 18.40 -0.70
CA SER A 293 -5.51 19.53 -0.37
C SER A 293 -5.11 20.27 0.92
N LEU A 294 -4.34 19.62 1.80
CA LEU A 294 -3.97 20.15 3.11
C LEU A 294 -2.79 21.13 3.02
N VAL A 295 -1.93 20.98 2.01
CA VAL A 295 -0.70 21.76 1.87
C VAL A 295 -0.44 22.14 0.40
N GLN A 296 -0.39 23.44 0.12
CA GLN A 296 -0.07 23.94 -1.21
C GLN A 296 1.42 24.18 -1.38
N ARG A 297 2.02 23.59 -2.41
CA ARG A 297 3.40 23.85 -2.87
C ARG A 297 3.41 23.84 -4.39
N ASP A 298 4.33 24.58 -5.00
CA ASP A 298 4.53 24.55 -6.46
C ASP A 298 4.99 23.16 -6.91
N VAL A 299 5.82 22.52 -6.08
CA VAL A 299 6.23 21.13 -6.23
C VAL A 299 6.03 20.41 -4.91
N LEU A 300 5.13 19.43 -4.89
CA LEU A 300 4.88 18.59 -3.73
C LEU A 300 5.25 17.15 -4.06
N PHE A 301 6.25 16.64 -3.36
CA PHE A 301 6.57 15.22 -3.33
C PHE A 301 5.73 14.54 -2.26
N THR A 302 5.24 13.37 -2.59
CA THR A 302 4.52 12.47 -1.68
C THR A 302 5.31 11.18 -1.63
N VAL A 303 5.60 10.69 -0.44
CA VAL A 303 6.51 9.56 -0.21
C VAL A 303 5.76 8.55 0.65
N GLY A 304 5.11 7.58 0.02
CA GLY A 304 4.63 6.38 0.72
C GLY A 304 5.81 5.56 1.22
N LEU A 305 5.58 4.66 2.17
CA LEU A 305 6.66 3.93 2.86
C LEU A 305 7.72 4.87 3.46
N GLY A 306 7.33 6.13 3.74
CA GLY A 306 8.26 7.22 4.03
C GLY A 306 8.69 7.27 5.49
N THR A 307 7.97 6.59 6.39
CA THR A 307 8.22 6.59 7.84
C THR A 307 8.23 5.17 8.40
N GLU A 308 7.09 4.48 8.33
CA GLU A 308 6.87 3.12 8.82
C GLU A 308 6.12 2.29 7.75
N GLU A 309 6.21 0.97 7.84
CA GLU A 309 5.45 0.05 6.98
C GLU A 309 4.27 -0.53 7.77
N LEU A 310 3.05 -0.23 7.34
CA LEU A 310 1.79 -0.58 8.00
C LEU A 310 0.80 -1.29 7.06
N GLY A 311 1.30 -1.83 5.95
CA GLY A 311 0.49 -2.38 4.89
C GLY A 311 -0.20 -1.31 4.04
N TYR A 312 -1.27 -1.74 3.37
CA TYR A 312 -2.13 -0.90 2.55
C TYR A 312 -3.05 -0.02 3.40
N TRP A 313 -3.48 1.07 2.79
CA TRP A 313 -4.36 2.06 3.39
C TRP A 313 -5.67 2.11 2.64
N VAL A 314 -6.69 1.47 3.20
CA VAL A 314 -8.00 1.34 2.56
C VAL A 314 -9.04 2.12 3.37
N PRO A 315 -9.97 2.87 2.75
CA PRO A 315 -11.08 3.47 3.48
C PRO A 315 -11.96 2.39 4.14
N VAL A 316 -12.40 2.59 5.39
CA VAL A 316 -13.26 1.61 6.09
C VAL A 316 -14.57 1.27 5.35
N SER A 317 -15.04 2.16 4.48
CA SER A 317 -16.19 1.94 3.61
C SER A 317 -15.97 0.84 2.58
N GLU A 318 -14.72 0.65 2.15
CA GLU A 318 -14.33 -0.36 1.18
C GLU A 318 -14.18 -1.74 1.82
N TYR A 319 -13.96 -1.80 3.14
CA TYR A 319 -13.60 -3.05 3.81
C TYR A 319 -14.63 -4.20 3.66
N ARG A 320 -14.13 -5.42 3.40
CA ARG A 320 -14.75 -6.75 3.28
C ARG A 320 -14.02 -7.77 4.16
N LEU A 321 -14.47 -7.89 5.41
CA LEU A 321 -13.91 -8.83 6.37
C LEU A 321 -14.40 -10.24 6.06
N LYS A 322 -13.49 -11.11 5.62
CA LYS A 322 -13.84 -12.45 5.14
C LYS A 322 -14.53 -13.27 6.22
N CYS A 323 -15.60 -13.94 5.83
CA CYS A 323 -16.27 -14.91 6.67
C CYS A 323 -15.48 -16.23 6.66
N LEU A 324 -14.78 -16.49 7.77
CA LEU A 324 -13.97 -17.68 7.98
C LEU A 324 -14.78 -18.73 8.74
N GLU A 325 -15.37 -19.70 8.05
CA GLU A 325 -16.22 -20.73 8.70
C GLU A 325 -15.48 -21.50 9.81
N ILE A 326 -14.16 -21.67 9.69
CA ILE A 326 -13.32 -22.28 10.73
C ILE A 326 -13.33 -21.51 12.06
N ALA A 327 -13.58 -20.20 12.01
CA ALA A 327 -13.66 -19.33 13.17
C ALA A 327 -15.10 -19.13 13.69
N LEU A 328 -16.12 -19.62 12.97
CA LEU A 328 -17.51 -19.42 13.36
C LEU A 328 -17.96 -20.38 14.47
N PRO A 329 -18.68 -19.89 15.48
CA PRO A 329 -19.23 -20.74 16.54
C PRO A 329 -20.40 -21.58 16.04
N GLY A 330 -20.58 -22.76 16.63
CA GLY A 330 -21.84 -23.52 16.54
C GLY A 330 -22.19 -24.11 15.17
N GLY A 331 -21.25 -24.11 14.21
CA GLY A 331 -21.48 -24.65 12.86
C GLY A 331 -22.30 -23.74 11.94
N SER A 332 -22.41 -22.44 12.27
CA SER A 332 -22.92 -21.43 11.34
C SER A 332 -22.08 -21.41 10.06
N THR A 333 -22.73 -21.17 8.92
CA THR A 333 -22.07 -21.00 7.62
C THR A 333 -22.19 -19.57 7.14
N CYS A 334 -21.28 -19.14 6.27
CA CYS A 334 -21.34 -17.81 5.66
C CYS A 334 -22.63 -17.65 4.83
N ALA A 335 -23.00 -18.72 4.12
CA ALA A 335 -24.23 -18.76 3.33
C ALA A 335 -25.50 -18.56 4.20
N ASP A 336 -25.55 -19.17 5.39
CA ASP A 336 -26.70 -19.03 6.30
C ASP A 336 -26.77 -17.63 6.94
N LEU A 337 -25.61 -17.04 7.27
CA LEU A 337 -25.54 -15.67 7.78
C LEU A 337 -26.00 -14.67 6.72
N TYR A 338 -25.52 -14.81 5.49
CA TYR A 338 -25.92 -13.96 4.38
C TYR A 338 -27.41 -14.12 4.02
N ALA A 339 -27.91 -15.35 3.92
CA ALA A 339 -29.32 -15.61 3.62
C ALA A 339 -30.30 -15.00 4.64
N ARG A 340 -29.83 -14.78 5.87
CA ARG A 340 -30.60 -14.13 6.95
C ARG A 340 -30.32 -12.63 7.06
N GLY A 341 -29.38 -12.10 6.28
CA GLY A 341 -29.00 -10.68 6.28
C GLY A 341 -28.17 -10.27 7.50
N MET A 342 -27.42 -11.20 8.10
CA MET A 342 -26.54 -10.91 9.25
C MET A 342 -25.19 -10.32 8.82
N ILE A 343 -24.80 -10.56 7.57
CA ILE A 343 -23.62 -9.98 6.91
C ILE A 343 -24.04 -9.41 5.56
N GLU A 344 -23.34 -8.38 5.11
CA GLU A 344 -23.70 -7.58 3.92
C GLU A 344 -23.44 -8.32 2.61
N HIS A 345 -22.46 -9.23 2.60
CA HIS A 345 -22.00 -9.93 1.40
C HIS A 345 -22.05 -11.44 1.58
N ALA A 346 -22.00 -12.18 0.47
CA ALA A 346 -22.14 -13.64 0.48
C ALA A 346 -21.08 -14.36 1.33
N ASP A 347 -19.91 -13.74 1.48
CA ASP A 347 -18.72 -14.32 2.10
C ASP A 347 -17.96 -13.32 2.99
N SER A 348 -18.52 -12.16 3.31
CA SER A 348 -17.86 -11.15 4.13
C SER A 348 -18.83 -10.22 4.86
N ALA A 349 -18.35 -9.62 5.95
CA ALA A 349 -19.00 -8.49 6.61
C ALA A 349 -18.33 -7.17 6.21
N GLY A 350 -19.10 -6.10 6.15
CA GLY A 350 -18.59 -4.77 5.79
C GLY A 350 -17.76 -4.12 6.90
N GLY A 351 -16.75 -3.35 6.51
CA GLY A 351 -15.86 -2.63 7.44
C GLY A 351 -16.59 -1.75 8.44
N LEU A 352 -17.59 -0.98 7.98
CA LEU A 352 -18.38 -0.11 8.86
C LEU A 352 -19.14 -0.89 9.95
N THR A 353 -19.64 -2.08 9.63
CA THR A 353 -20.29 -2.96 10.61
C THR A 353 -19.29 -3.48 11.63
N CYS A 354 -18.12 -3.92 11.18
CA CYS A 354 -17.07 -4.41 12.06
C CYS A 354 -16.44 -3.32 12.93
N LYS A 355 -16.23 -2.12 12.38
CA LYS A 355 -15.81 -0.94 13.14
C LYS A 355 -16.84 -0.62 14.23
N LYS A 356 -18.13 -0.57 13.89
CA LYS A 356 -19.20 -0.29 14.86
C LYS A 356 -19.21 -1.29 16.02
N ILE A 357 -19.09 -2.58 15.73
CA ILE A 357 -19.07 -3.64 16.76
C ILE A 357 -17.79 -3.56 17.61
N THR A 358 -16.66 -3.24 17.00
CA THR A 358 -15.36 -3.14 17.68
C THR A 358 -15.27 -1.91 18.58
N ASP A 359 -15.85 -0.78 18.15
CA ASP A 359 -15.88 0.46 18.93
C ASP A 359 -16.98 0.46 20.00
N ASP A 360 -18.10 -0.23 19.73
CA ASP A 360 -19.21 -0.40 20.66
C ASP A 360 -19.74 -1.84 20.63
N PRO A 361 -19.22 -2.73 21.51
CA PRO A 361 -19.68 -4.11 21.60
C PRO A 361 -21.18 -4.27 21.90
N SER A 362 -21.86 -3.23 22.42
CA SER A 362 -23.31 -3.28 22.63
C SER A 362 -24.09 -3.28 21.30
N ALA A 363 -23.46 -2.91 20.19
CA ALA A 363 -24.04 -3.05 18.86
C ALA A 363 -24.41 -4.51 18.53
N LEU A 364 -23.79 -5.49 19.21
CA LEU A 364 -24.14 -6.91 19.08
C LEU A 364 -25.51 -7.27 19.67
N GLU A 365 -26.12 -6.43 20.52
CA GLU A 365 -27.46 -6.64 21.06
C GLU A 365 -28.56 -6.58 19.99
N ALA A 366 -28.23 -6.10 18.78
CA ALA A 366 -29.11 -6.13 17.62
C ALA A 366 -29.29 -7.55 17.03
N TYR A 367 -28.42 -8.48 17.38
CA TYR A 367 -28.41 -9.85 16.88
C TYR A 367 -28.90 -10.83 17.96
N ASP A 368 -29.36 -12.01 17.54
CA ASP A 368 -29.50 -13.11 18.49
C ASP A 368 -28.13 -13.57 19.00
N SER A 369 -28.10 -14.34 20.09
CA SER A 369 -26.82 -14.70 20.73
C SER A 369 -25.88 -15.53 19.85
N ALA A 370 -26.42 -16.31 18.90
CA ALA A 370 -25.60 -17.13 18.01
C ALA A 370 -25.02 -16.28 16.87
N ASP A 371 -25.84 -15.41 16.29
CA ASP A 371 -25.45 -14.48 15.23
C ASP A 371 -24.49 -13.43 15.75
N ALA A 372 -24.72 -12.90 16.96
CA ALA A 372 -23.80 -11.97 17.61
C ALA A 372 -22.40 -12.55 17.71
N ALA A 373 -22.28 -13.82 18.14
CA ALA A 373 -20.99 -14.49 18.27
C ALA A 373 -20.33 -14.75 16.91
N ALA A 374 -21.12 -15.08 15.88
CA ALA A 374 -20.63 -15.29 14.52
C ALA A 374 -20.13 -13.99 13.88
N VAL A 375 -20.91 -12.91 13.93
CA VAL A 375 -20.52 -11.61 13.38
C VAL A 375 -19.30 -11.05 14.12
N ALA A 376 -19.23 -11.19 15.44
CA ALA A 376 -18.05 -10.81 16.22
C ALA A 376 -16.79 -11.59 15.80
N ALA A 377 -16.93 -12.89 15.49
CA ALA A 377 -15.81 -13.69 14.99
C ALA A 377 -15.34 -13.22 13.61
N ILE A 378 -16.28 -12.93 12.68
CA ILE A 378 -15.93 -12.38 11.35
C ILE A 378 -15.18 -11.06 11.50
N CYS A 379 -15.64 -10.15 12.35
CA CYS A 379 -14.99 -8.86 12.54
C CYS A 379 -13.62 -8.95 13.23
N ARG A 380 -13.37 -9.99 14.02
CA ARG A 380 -12.07 -10.22 14.67
C ARG A 380 -11.07 -10.91 13.75
N TYR A 381 -11.50 -11.93 13.01
CA TYR A 381 -10.60 -12.81 12.27
C TYR A 381 -10.63 -12.60 10.75
N GLY A 382 -11.67 -11.97 10.21
CA GLY A 382 -11.87 -11.85 8.76
C GLY A 382 -10.85 -10.99 8.03
N GLN A 383 -10.07 -10.20 8.76
CA GLN A 383 -8.91 -9.48 8.22
C GLN A 383 -7.63 -10.33 8.23
N ALA A 384 -7.53 -11.30 9.14
CA ALA A 384 -6.39 -12.19 9.26
C ALA A 384 -6.51 -13.31 8.22
N LEU A 385 -6.19 -12.99 6.96
CA LEU A 385 -6.06 -13.97 5.88
C LEU A 385 -4.58 -14.28 5.62
N GLY A 386 -4.32 -15.48 5.12
CA GLY A 386 -2.99 -16.06 4.98
C GLY A 386 -3.06 -17.57 4.81
N ARG A 387 -1.91 -18.22 4.63
CA ARG A 387 -1.78 -19.65 4.29
C ARG A 387 -2.68 -20.57 5.13
N GLU A 388 -2.85 -20.28 6.42
CA GLU A 388 -3.60 -21.08 7.38
C GLU A 388 -5.11 -20.80 7.40
N LEU A 389 -5.55 -19.61 6.96
CA LEU A 389 -6.94 -19.14 7.03
C LEU A 389 -7.60 -18.92 5.66
N GLY A 390 -6.83 -19.15 4.58
CA GLY A 390 -7.25 -18.99 3.20
C GLY A 390 -6.52 -17.83 2.52
N GLU A 391 -6.31 -17.96 1.22
CA GLU A 391 -5.70 -16.89 0.42
C GLU A 391 -6.73 -15.78 0.15
N PRO A 392 -6.33 -14.50 0.25
CA PRO A 392 -7.14 -13.39 -0.22
C PRO A 392 -7.47 -13.50 -1.73
N GLU A 393 -8.73 -13.26 -2.09
CA GLU A 393 -9.21 -13.15 -3.48
C GLU A 393 -10.01 -11.85 -3.64
N GLY A 394 -9.73 -11.03 -4.66
CA GLY A 394 -10.52 -9.83 -5.03
C GLY A 394 -10.48 -8.62 -4.08
N HIS A 395 -10.06 -8.80 -2.82
CA HIS A 395 -9.95 -7.76 -1.77
C HIS A 395 -8.67 -7.98 -0.94
N TYR A 396 -7.51 -7.98 -1.62
CA TYR A 396 -6.22 -8.32 -1.01
C TYR A 396 -5.73 -7.25 -0.03
N GLU A 397 -5.91 -5.99 -0.40
CA GLU A 397 -5.28 -4.84 0.25
C GLU A 397 -5.66 -4.73 1.72
N GLU A 398 -6.92 -4.98 2.05
CA GLU A 398 -7.43 -4.91 3.41
C GLU A 398 -6.86 -5.99 4.34
N THR A 399 -6.57 -7.16 3.77
CA THR A 399 -5.99 -8.28 4.51
C THR A 399 -4.52 -8.03 4.83
N ASN A 400 -3.86 -7.22 3.99
CA ASN A 400 -2.53 -6.68 4.20
C ASN A 400 -2.58 -5.20 4.64
N ALA A 401 -3.53 -4.84 5.50
CA ALA A 401 -3.58 -3.54 6.18
C ALA A 401 -3.50 -3.74 7.70
N ALA A 402 -2.79 -2.86 8.41
CA ALA A 402 -2.70 -2.95 9.87
C ALA A 402 -4.08 -2.72 10.56
N GLY A 403 -4.94 -1.90 9.97
CA GLY A 403 -6.30 -1.71 10.48
C GLY A 403 -7.15 -0.76 9.66
N TRP A 404 -8.46 -0.77 9.91
CA TRP A 404 -9.42 0.04 9.15
C TRP A 404 -9.52 1.50 9.59
N ASP A 405 -8.93 1.87 10.74
CA ASP A 405 -8.91 3.25 11.24
C ASP A 405 -7.78 4.11 10.62
N LEU A 406 -6.84 3.47 9.91
CA LEU A 406 -5.63 4.09 9.39
C LEU A 406 -5.93 5.41 8.67
N VAL A 407 -6.79 5.36 7.64
CA VAL A 407 -7.12 6.52 6.78
C VAL A 407 -7.61 7.72 7.59
N ASP A 408 -8.55 7.51 8.51
CA ASP A 408 -9.12 8.58 9.33
C ASP A 408 -8.08 9.14 10.31
N ASP A 409 -7.28 8.28 10.93
CA ASP A 409 -6.24 8.69 11.88
C ASP A 409 -5.13 9.51 11.20
N LEU A 410 -4.67 9.11 10.02
CA LEU A 410 -3.72 9.90 9.23
C LEU A 410 -4.33 11.22 8.77
N TRP A 411 -5.58 11.23 8.31
CA TRP A 411 -6.23 12.47 7.90
C TRP A 411 -6.29 13.47 9.06
N ASN A 412 -6.64 12.98 10.25
CA ASN A 412 -6.67 13.78 11.46
C ASN A 412 -5.27 14.30 11.83
N ALA A 413 -4.25 13.46 11.74
CA ALA A 413 -2.86 13.87 11.99
C ALA A 413 -2.35 14.90 10.96
N ALA A 414 -2.61 14.68 9.68
CA ALA A 414 -2.22 15.59 8.61
C ALA A 414 -2.94 16.94 8.75
N THR A 415 -4.23 16.94 9.09
CA THR A 415 -5.02 18.14 9.37
C THR A 415 -4.39 18.97 10.49
N LYS A 416 -3.92 18.32 11.57
CA LYS A 416 -3.19 18.99 12.67
C LYS A 416 -1.83 19.51 12.20
N LEU A 417 -1.05 18.69 11.49
CA LEU A 417 0.28 19.04 10.99
C LEU A 417 0.26 20.31 10.11
N PHE A 418 -0.75 20.41 9.25
CA PHE A 418 -0.88 21.51 8.29
C PHE A 418 -1.80 22.64 8.74
N GLY A 419 -2.62 22.42 9.77
CA GLY A 419 -3.58 23.40 10.27
C GLY A 419 -4.69 23.73 9.25
N ASN A 420 -5.09 22.75 8.45
CA ASN A 420 -6.06 22.89 7.35
C ASN A 420 -7.02 21.69 7.38
N THR A 421 -8.31 21.92 7.11
CA THR A 421 -9.35 20.88 7.12
C THR A 421 -9.60 20.23 5.76
N GLY A 422 -8.91 20.68 4.69
CA GLY A 422 -9.02 20.10 3.35
C GLY A 422 -10.32 20.47 2.61
N SER A 423 -10.57 19.79 1.49
CA SER A 423 -11.69 20.09 0.57
C SER A 423 -12.67 18.92 0.33
N GLY A 424 -12.63 17.87 1.17
CA GLY A 424 -13.37 16.62 0.95
C GLY A 424 -12.67 15.67 -0.03
N ARG A 425 -13.26 14.49 -0.29
CA ARG A 425 -12.64 13.41 -1.08
C ARG A 425 -12.52 13.67 -2.59
N ILE A 426 -13.38 14.52 -3.15
CA ILE A 426 -13.37 14.87 -4.56
C ILE A 426 -12.36 15.98 -4.83
N ASN A 427 -11.44 15.75 -5.76
CA ASN A 427 -10.57 16.80 -6.29
C ASN A 427 -11.22 17.42 -7.55
N PRO A 428 -11.67 18.69 -7.50
CA PRO A 428 -12.33 19.33 -8.64
C PRO A 428 -11.41 19.51 -9.86
N ASP A 429 -10.09 19.51 -9.63
CA ASP A 429 -9.07 19.66 -10.67
C ASP A 429 -8.63 18.30 -11.25
N ASN A 430 -9.04 17.18 -10.63
CA ASN A 430 -8.80 15.85 -11.17
C ASN A 430 -9.91 15.51 -12.19
N SER A 431 -9.58 15.54 -13.49
CA SER A 431 -10.51 15.17 -14.56
C SER A 431 -10.83 13.68 -14.61
N GLY A 432 -10.07 12.85 -13.87
CA GLY A 432 -10.16 11.39 -13.97
C GLY A 432 -9.77 10.85 -15.34
N GLU A 433 -9.04 11.65 -16.11
CA GLU A 433 -8.42 11.21 -17.35
C GLU A 433 -6.97 10.86 -17.05
N THR A 434 -6.51 9.70 -17.50
CA THR A 434 -5.09 9.44 -17.59
C THR A 434 -4.51 10.42 -18.60
N ILE A 435 -3.59 11.30 -18.17
CA ILE A 435 -2.84 12.16 -19.10
C ILE A 435 -2.24 11.21 -20.15
N GLN A 436 -2.66 11.35 -21.40
CA GLN A 436 -1.93 10.77 -22.52
C GLN A 436 -0.52 11.37 -22.46
N TYR A 437 0.44 10.61 -21.95
CA TYR A 437 1.85 10.96 -22.06
C TYR A 437 2.22 10.99 -23.54
N PRO A 438 2.97 12.02 -23.97
CA PRO A 438 2.43 13.18 -24.67
C PRO A 438 1.69 12.84 -25.98
N PRO A 439 0.87 13.76 -26.52
CA PRO A 439 0.34 13.62 -27.87
C PRO A 439 1.52 13.60 -28.85
N ASN A 440 1.68 12.50 -29.60
CA ASN A 440 2.45 12.53 -30.84
C ASN A 440 1.71 13.32 -31.91
#